data_AF-A0A923YYK1-F1
#
_entry.id   AF-A0A923YYK1-F1
#
_cell.length_a   1.000
_cell.length_b   1.000
_cell.length_c   1.000
_cell.angle_alpha   90.00
_cell.angle_beta   90.00
_cell.angle_gamma   90.00
#
_symmetry.space_group_name_H-M   'P 1'
#
loop_
_entity.id
_entity.type
_entity.pdbx_description
1 polymer ?
#
loop_
_entity_poly.entity_id
_entity_poly.type
_entity_poly.pdbx_seq_one_letter_code
_entity_poly.pdbx_strand_id
1 'polypeptide(L)'
;MKISLIAAAIVLTTATAASASAFDGTWKYDVKSLQVSKKPNVYVLSGGKYTCSTCVPAYTVAADGAFHKVAGNPYYDEVSVKVLDAKSIKWASRKGGKPMSDNTRTVSADGKSMTIAFNDMTATNGVAVTGKNVVARAAAAPAGAHATSGSWLDTTEAQVNDAGLLVTMKMTGKAMTLTLPTGVAYTATVDGPPAPVTGDPGWTTVSLKAPKPGTLIETDYRDGKPISVSTYTVAADGKTIRAGSDDILRKTKSAATLVKQ
;
A
#
# COMPACT_ATOMS: atom_id res chain seq x y z
N MET A 1 -61.56 28.05 -45.13
CA MET A 1 -60.57 28.31 -44.07
C MET A 1 -60.01 26.98 -43.59
N LYS A 2 -58.87 26.54 -44.15
CA LYS A 2 -58.22 25.27 -43.79
C LYS A 2 -56.90 25.63 -43.12
N ILE A 3 -56.77 25.30 -41.83
CA ILE A 3 -55.55 25.48 -41.04
C ILE A 3 -54.68 24.26 -41.30
N SER A 4 -53.55 24.45 -41.98
CA SER A 4 -52.50 23.44 -42.12
C SER A 4 -51.57 23.54 -40.91
N LEU A 5 -51.59 22.52 -40.04
CA LEU A 5 -50.58 22.32 -39.00
C LEU A 5 -49.27 21.83 -39.64
N ILE A 6 -48.19 22.58 -39.43
CA ILE A 6 -46.82 22.13 -39.67
C ILE A 6 -46.35 21.39 -38.41
N ALA A 7 -46.19 20.07 -38.50
CA ALA A 7 -45.58 19.28 -37.43
C ALA A 7 -44.05 19.40 -37.52
N ALA A 8 -43.45 20.11 -36.56
CA ALA A 8 -42.00 20.13 -36.38
C ALA A 8 -41.57 18.83 -35.68
N ALA A 9 -40.80 17.99 -36.37
CA ALA A 9 -40.19 16.80 -35.80
C ALA A 9 -39.01 17.20 -34.91
N ILE A 10 -39.20 17.15 -33.59
CA ILE A 10 -38.12 17.28 -32.60
C ILE A 10 -37.37 15.95 -32.58
N VAL A 11 -36.16 15.93 -33.16
CA VAL A 11 -35.21 14.83 -32.99
C VAL A 11 -34.65 14.91 -31.57
N LEU A 12 -35.22 14.15 -30.62
CA LEU A 12 -34.59 13.92 -29.33
C LEU A 12 -33.35 13.05 -29.54
N THR A 13 -32.17 13.66 -29.63
CA THR A 13 -30.91 12.95 -29.41
C THR A 13 -30.88 12.53 -27.94
N THR A 14 -31.13 11.25 -27.68
CA THR A 14 -30.90 10.64 -26.37
C THR A 14 -29.40 10.70 -26.09
N ALA A 15 -28.96 11.72 -25.35
CA ALA A 15 -27.66 11.69 -24.71
C ALA A 15 -27.68 10.47 -23.77
N THR A 16 -27.07 9.36 -24.18
CA THR A 16 -26.84 8.22 -23.31
C THR A 16 -25.96 8.74 -22.19
N ALA A 17 -26.56 8.99 -21.02
CA ALA A 17 -25.79 9.18 -19.80
C ALA A 17 -24.89 7.94 -19.67
N ALA A 18 -23.59 8.13 -19.83
CA ALA A 18 -22.64 7.07 -19.58
C ALA A 18 -22.90 6.59 -18.14
N SER A 19 -23.38 5.36 -17.99
CA SER A 19 -23.59 4.78 -16.67
C SER A 19 -22.27 4.86 -15.93
N ALA A 20 -22.28 5.51 -14.76
CA ALA A 20 -21.10 5.60 -13.91
C ALA A 20 -20.56 4.19 -13.67
N SER A 21 -19.25 4.01 -13.79
CA SER A 21 -18.65 2.70 -13.57
C SER A 21 -18.90 2.25 -12.14
N ALA A 22 -19.03 0.94 -11.94
CA ALA A 22 -19.15 0.36 -10.61
C ALA A 22 -17.95 0.69 -9.70
N PHE A 23 -16.80 1.03 -10.30
CA PHE A 23 -15.59 1.47 -9.58
C PHE A 23 -15.63 2.96 -9.20
N ASP A 24 -16.48 3.79 -9.80
CA ASP A 24 -16.46 5.23 -9.58
C ASP A 24 -16.79 5.57 -8.13
N GLY A 25 -15.89 6.33 -7.49
CA GLY A 25 -16.07 6.84 -6.14
C GLY A 25 -14.80 6.83 -5.30
N THR A 26 -14.95 7.26 -4.06
CA THR A 26 -13.92 7.12 -3.02
C THR A 26 -14.23 5.88 -2.20
N TRP A 27 -13.20 5.07 -1.96
CA TRP A 27 -13.28 3.80 -1.27
C TRP A 27 -12.29 3.80 -0.11
N LYS A 28 -12.69 3.22 1.01
CA LYS A 28 -11.84 3.08 2.19
C LYS A 28 -11.59 1.62 2.50
N TYR A 29 -10.31 1.24 2.63
CA TYR A 29 -9.95 -0.09 3.11
C TYR A 29 -10.51 -0.33 4.52
N ASP A 30 -11.27 -1.41 4.69
CA ASP A 30 -11.71 -1.89 5.99
C ASP A 30 -10.61 -2.75 6.62
N VAL A 31 -9.91 -2.16 7.58
CA VAL A 31 -8.81 -2.80 8.30
C VAL A 31 -9.26 -4.08 9.02
N LYS A 32 -10.53 -4.18 9.44
CA LYS A 32 -11.05 -5.39 10.10
C LYS A 32 -11.19 -6.58 9.17
N SER A 33 -11.28 -6.33 7.86
CA SER A 33 -11.40 -7.36 6.84
C SER A 33 -10.07 -7.94 6.38
N LEU A 34 -8.94 -7.38 6.86
CA LEU A 34 -7.61 -7.75 6.40
C LEU A 34 -7.35 -9.25 6.55
N GLN A 35 -6.85 -9.83 5.48
CA GLN A 35 -6.23 -11.14 5.45
C GLN A 35 -4.74 -10.93 5.20
N VAL A 36 -3.92 -11.30 6.17
CA VAL A 36 -2.48 -11.05 6.16
C VAL A 36 -1.69 -12.30 5.77
N SER A 37 -0.47 -12.09 5.29
CA SER A 37 0.40 -13.20 4.92
C SER A 37 0.82 -14.03 6.13
N LYS A 38 0.91 -15.35 5.96
CA LYS A 38 1.50 -16.26 6.96
C LYS A 38 3.02 -16.35 6.87
N LYS A 39 3.66 -15.55 6.01
CA LYS A 39 5.12 -15.51 5.90
C LYS A 39 5.66 -14.48 6.89
N PRO A 40 6.54 -14.87 7.82
CA PRO A 40 7.03 -13.95 8.84
C PRO A 40 8.07 -12.97 8.28
N ASN A 41 8.11 -11.78 8.86
CA ASN A 41 9.23 -10.86 8.79
C ASN A 41 10.32 -11.28 9.78
N VAL A 42 11.59 -11.22 9.40
CA VAL A 42 12.71 -11.65 10.24
C VAL A 42 13.65 -10.50 10.51
N TYR A 43 13.77 -10.15 11.79
CA TYR A 43 14.67 -9.10 12.29
C TYR A 43 15.62 -9.71 13.31
N VAL A 44 16.91 -9.35 13.25
CA VAL A 44 17.89 -9.75 14.26
C VAL A 44 18.69 -8.52 14.69
N LEU A 45 18.66 -8.20 15.97
CA LEU A 45 19.54 -7.23 16.59
C LEU A 45 20.42 -7.95 17.60
N SER A 46 21.70 -8.10 17.27
CA SER A 46 22.69 -8.78 18.10
C SER A 46 24.09 -8.24 17.81
N GLY A 47 24.95 -8.19 18.82
CA GLY A 47 26.32 -7.69 18.68
C GLY A 47 26.40 -6.26 18.11
N GLY A 48 25.44 -5.39 18.48
CA GLY A 48 25.38 -4.01 18.00
C GLY A 48 24.98 -3.85 16.53
N LYS A 49 24.52 -4.91 15.85
CA LYS A 49 24.07 -4.87 14.45
C LYS A 49 22.60 -5.23 14.34
N TYR A 50 21.87 -4.53 13.47
CA TYR A 50 20.51 -4.84 13.08
C TYR A 50 20.49 -5.40 11.66
N THR A 51 19.88 -6.57 11.49
CA THR A 51 19.70 -7.25 10.21
C THR A 51 18.21 -7.44 9.94
N CYS A 52 17.78 -7.08 8.73
CA CYS A 52 16.45 -7.39 8.21
C CYS A 52 16.56 -8.33 7.00
N SER A 53 16.39 -9.63 7.23
CA SER A 53 16.58 -10.65 6.19
C SER A 53 15.41 -10.76 5.21
N THR A 54 14.23 -10.26 5.60
CA THR A 54 13.01 -10.26 4.78
C THR A 54 12.73 -8.91 4.13
N CYS A 55 13.55 -7.91 4.41
CA CYS A 55 13.51 -6.64 3.67
C CYS A 55 13.95 -6.89 2.23
N VAL A 56 13.49 -6.02 1.31
CA VAL A 56 13.85 -6.10 -0.10
C VAL A 56 14.46 -4.76 -0.54
N PRO A 57 15.78 -4.70 -0.77
CA PRO A 57 16.77 -5.75 -0.50
C PRO A 57 16.98 -5.99 1.01
N ALA A 58 17.50 -7.16 1.35
CA ALA A 58 17.93 -7.46 2.71
C ALA A 58 19.14 -6.59 3.06
N TYR A 59 19.25 -6.17 4.32
CA TYR A 59 20.34 -5.30 4.76
C TYR A 59 20.74 -5.54 6.22
N THR A 60 21.95 -5.09 6.54
CA THR A 60 22.50 -5.03 7.89
C THR A 60 23.13 -3.67 8.11
N VAL A 61 22.84 -3.04 9.26
CA VAL A 61 23.42 -1.76 9.70
C VAL A 61 23.81 -1.83 11.17
N ALA A 62 24.68 -0.93 11.63
CA ALA A 62 24.92 -0.80 13.07
C ALA A 62 23.67 -0.23 13.77
N ALA A 63 23.44 -0.67 15.01
CA ALA A 63 22.33 -0.27 15.85
C ALA A 63 22.76 0.78 16.90
N ASP A 64 23.51 1.79 16.46
CA ASP A 64 24.11 2.85 17.27
C ASP A 64 23.31 4.17 17.24
N GLY A 65 22.20 4.21 16.49
CA GLY A 65 21.37 5.40 16.28
C GLY A 65 21.89 6.37 15.21
N ALA A 66 23.05 6.13 14.61
CA ALA A 66 23.49 6.89 13.44
C ALA A 66 22.81 6.38 12.16
N PHE A 67 22.76 7.22 11.12
CA PHE A 67 22.30 6.80 9.80
C PHE A 67 23.43 6.07 9.06
N HIS A 68 23.12 4.87 8.58
CA HIS A 68 24.03 4.02 7.82
C HIS A 68 23.44 3.75 6.44
N LYS A 69 24.31 3.65 5.43
CA LYS A 69 23.91 3.44 4.03
C LYS A 69 23.22 2.09 3.84
N VAL A 70 22.15 2.09 3.04
CA VAL A 70 21.47 0.91 2.52
C VAL A 70 21.37 1.05 1.01
N ALA A 71 21.95 0.10 0.27
CA ALA A 71 21.97 0.13 -1.18
C ALA A 71 20.71 -0.51 -1.78
N GLY A 72 20.26 0.02 -2.93
CA GLY A 72 19.25 -0.62 -3.78
C GLY A 72 17.80 -0.54 -3.28
N ASN A 73 17.52 0.19 -2.19
CA ASN A 73 16.17 0.46 -1.77
C ASN A 73 15.64 1.74 -2.47
N PRO A 74 14.46 1.70 -3.12
CA PRO A 74 13.94 2.87 -3.82
C PRO A 74 13.45 3.97 -2.87
N TYR A 75 12.99 3.62 -1.68
CA TYR A 75 12.35 4.55 -0.75
C TYR A 75 13.34 5.23 0.21
N TYR A 76 14.54 4.69 0.41
CA TYR A 76 15.54 5.29 1.29
C TYR A 76 16.96 4.85 0.91
N ASP A 77 17.93 5.70 1.21
CA ASP A 77 19.36 5.42 0.97
C ASP A 77 20.10 5.13 2.29
N GLU A 78 19.49 5.48 3.43
CA GLU A 78 20.07 5.33 4.75
C GLU A 78 19.03 4.95 5.79
N VAL A 79 19.46 4.17 6.78
CA VAL A 79 18.65 3.72 7.93
C VAL A 79 19.41 3.97 9.22
N SER A 80 18.69 4.41 10.25
CA SER A 80 19.15 4.48 11.63
C SER A 80 18.35 3.50 12.49
N VAL A 81 19.06 2.76 13.34
CA VAL A 81 18.46 1.89 14.36
C VAL A 81 19.07 2.25 15.71
N LYS A 82 18.23 2.65 16.66
CA LYS A 82 18.64 2.99 18.03
C LYS A 82 17.94 2.07 19.02
N VAL A 83 18.71 1.39 19.86
CA VAL A 83 18.16 0.70 21.03
C VAL A 83 17.69 1.74 22.04
N LEU A 84 16.44 1.64 22.48
CA LEU A 84 15.85 2.54 23.47
C LEU A 84 15.91 1.91 24.87
N ASP A 85 15.50 0.65 24.96
CA ASP A 85 15.56 -0.20 26.15
C ASP A 85 15.55 -1.68 25.72
N ALA A 86 15.58 -2.62 26.67
CA ALA A 86 15.65 -4.06 26.39
C ALA A 86 14.50 -4.64 25.54
N LYS A 87 13.38 -3.92 25.40
CA LYS A 87 12.17 -4.32 24.66
C LYS A 87 11.82 -3.40 23.51
N SER A 88 12.54 -2.28 23.33
CA SER A 88 12.17 -1.30 22.32
C SER A 88 13.34 -0.71 21.53
N ILE A 89 13.05 -0.42 20.26
CA ILE A 89 13.98 0.27 19.36
C ILE A 89 13.27 1.41 18.63
N LYS A 90 14.04 2.42 18.22
CA LYS A 90 13.65 3.39 17.21
C LYS A 90 14.31 3.01 15.89
N TRP A 91 13.53 2.99 14.82
CA TRP A 91 14.00 2.85 13.45
C TRP A 91 13.63 4.11 12.68
N ALA A 92 14.53 4.62 11.85
CA ALA A 92 14.28 5.75 10.97
C ALA A 92 14.99 5.55 9.63
N SER A 93 14.47 6.18 8.58
CA SER A 93 15.05 6.17 7.24
C SER A 93 15.03 7.54 6.60
N ARG A 94 15.97 7.76 5.68
CA ARG A 94 16.06 8.97 4.86
C ARG A 94 16.52 8.67 3.44
N LYS A 95 16.15 9.55 2.52
CA LYS A 95 16.59 9.52 1.11
C LYS A 95 17.13 10.90 0.75
N GLY A 96 18.34 10.97 0.21
CA GLY A 96 19.00 12.26 -0.08
C GLY A 96 18.99 13.24 1.10
N GLY A 97 19.13 12.75 2.35
CA GLY A 97 19.08 13.57 3.57
C GLY A 97 17.68 13.94 4.07
N LYS A 98 16.62 13.73 3.28
CA LYS A 98 15.22 14.00 3.69
C LYS A 98 14.65 12.81 4.47
N PRO A 99 14.00 13.01 5.64
CA PRO A 99 13.30 11.94 6.36
C PRO A 99 12.22 11.29 5.51
N MET A 100 12.17 9.95 5.52
CA MET A 100 11.21 9.17 4.72
C MET A 100 10.23 8.42 5.60
N SER A 101 10.70 7.79 6.68
CA SER A 101 9.83 7.13 7.63
C SER A 101 10.55 6.93 8.97
N ASP A 102 9.79 6.91 10.04
CA ASP A 102 10.25 6.48 11.35
C ASP A 102 9.23 5.58 12.04
N ASN A 103 9.71 4.67 12.90
CA ASN A 103 8.85 3.87 13.76
C ASN A 103 9.51 3.56 15.09
N THR A 104 8.68 3.35 16.11
CA THR A 104 9.07 2.76 17.39
C THR A 104 8.51 1.36 17.46
N ARG A 105 9.37 0.38 17.74
CA ARG A 105 8.97 -1.02 17.90
C ARG A 105 9.10 -1.40 19.36
N THR A 106 8.03 -1.91 19.95
CA THR A 106 7.98 -2.27 21.37
C THR A 106 7.42 -3.67 21.54
N VAL A 107 8.21 -4.56 22.15
CA VAL A 107 7.81 -5.93 22.43
C VAL A 107 7.00 -5.99 23.72
N SER A 108 5.92 -6.78 23.72
CA SER A 108 5.03 -6.98 24.86
C SER A 108 5.76 -7.56 26.08
N ALA A 109 5.13 -7.46 27.26
CA ALA A 109 5.69 -7.97 28.50
C ALA A 109 6.01 -9.47 28.41
N ASP A 110 5.08 -10.25 27.85
CA ASP A 110 5.17 -11.70 27.63
C ASP A 110 6.02 -12.09 26.40
N GLY A 111 6.53 -11.10 25.66
CA GLY A 111 7.33 -11.30 24.47
C GLY A 111 6.58 -11.85 23.26
N LYS A 112 5.26 -12.09 23.33
CA LYS A 112 4.50 -12.75 22.26
C LYS A 112 4.07 -11.83 21.13
N SER A 113 4.04 -10.53 21.34
CA SER A 113 3.69 -9.54 20.31
C SER A 113 4.67 -8.37 20.31
N MET A 114 4.64 -7.61 19.21
CA MET A 114 5.37 -6.35 19.08
C MET A 114 4.46 -5.32 18.43
N THR A 115 4.37 -4.14 19.04
CA THR A 115 3.68 -2.99 18.47
C THR A 115 4.68 -2.14 17.70
N ILE A 116 4.33 -1.75 16.48
CA ILE A 116 5.11 -0.88 15.60
C ILE A 116 4.30 0.39 15.37
N ALA A 117 4.61 1.45 16.11
CA ALA A 117 4.02 2.77 15.88
C ALA A 117 4.84 3.50 14.82
N PHE A 118 4.22 3.87 13.70
CA PHE A 118 4.93 4.37 12.53
C PHE A 118 4.41 5.72 12.05
N ASN A 119 5.30 6.43 11.38
CA ASN A 119 5.08 7.66 10.65
C ASN A 119 5.80 7.53 9.29
N ASP A 120 5.03 7.47 8.21
CA ASP A 120 5.51 7.40 6.84
C ASP A 120 5.34 8.78 6.18
N MET A 121 6.45 9.33 5.73
CA MET A 121 6.60 10.65 5.12
C MET A 121 7.13 10.56 3.67
N THR A 122 7.01 9.38 3.06
CA THR A 122 7.49 9.13 1.68
C THR A 122 6.69 9.92 0.64
N ALA A 123 5.44 10.26 0.94
CA ALA A 123 4.56 11.04 0.09
C ALA A 123 5.21 12.36 -0.35
N THR A 124 5.23 12.63 -1.66
CA THR A 124 5.87 13.83 -2.22
C THR A 124 5.08 15.10 -1.91
N ASN A 125 3.79 14.99 -1.61
CA ASN A 125 2.92 16.11 -1.25
C ASN A 125 2.93 16.46 0.24
N GLY A 126 3.74 15.75 1.06
CA GLY A 126 3.88 16.01 2.50
C GLY A 126 2.78 15.42 3.39
N VAL A 127 1.79 14.73 2.83
CA VAL A 127 0.74 14.05 3.61
C VAL A 127 1.32 12.76 4.21
N ALA A 128 1.48 12.73 5.52
CA ALA A 128 2.00 11.56 6.21
C ALA A 128 0.94 10.47 6.42
N VAL A 129 1.36 9.20 6.29
CA VAL A 129 0.58 8.04 6.72
C VAL A 129 1.08 7.61 8.09
N THR A 130 0.19 7.62 9.08
CA THR A 130 0.55 7.32 10.47
C THR A 130 -0.29 6.18 11.00
N GLY A 131 0.27 5.39 11.90
CA GLY A 131 -0.48 4.27 12.45
C GLY A 131 0.27 3.41 13.45
N LYS A 132 -0.35 2.28 13.75
CA LYS A 132 0.20 1.21 14.59
C LYS A 132 -0.10 -0.13 13.93
N ASN A 133 0.91 -0.96 13.82
CA ASN A 133 0.74 -2.38 13.50
C ASN A 133 1.06 -3.21 14.74
N VAL A 134 0.34 -4.31 14.93
CA VAL A 134 0.70 -5.34 15.89
C VAL A 134 1.16 -6.55 15.10
N VAL A 135 2.28 -7.12 15.52
CA VAL A 135 2.80 -8.37 14.95
C VAL A 135 2.93 -9.42 16.03
N ALA A 136 2.61 -10.66 15.71
CA ALA A 136 2.71 -11.82 16.61
C ALA A 136 4.03 -12.55 16.38
N ARG A 137 4.65 -13.05 17.45
CA ARG A 137 5.90 -13.81 17.34
C ARG A 137 5.61 -15.20 16.76
N ALA A 138 6.24 -15.50 15.63
CA ALA A 138 6.25 -16.84 15.03
C ALA A 138 7.41 -17.69 15.49
N ALA A 139 8.58 -17.08 15.70
CA ALA A 139 9.76 -17.78 16.24
C ALA A 139 10.62 -16.84 17.09
N ALA A 140 11.25 -17.41 18.12
CA ALA A 140 12.21 -16.71 18.95
C ALA A 140 13.48 -16.35 18.16
N ALA A 141 14.18 -15.33 18.64
CA ALA A 141 15.50 -14.98 18.12
C ALA A 141 16.59 -15.92 18.66
N PRO A 142 17.80 -15.89 18.06
CA PRO A 142 18.98 -16.49 18.68
C PRO A 142 19.19 -15.98 20.11
N ALA A 143 19.73 -16.82 20.98
CA ALA A 143 20.03 -16.45 22.36
C ALA A 143 20.97 -15.24 22.42
N GLY A 144 20.73 -14.34 23.39
CA GLY A 144 21.49 -13.10 23.56
C GLY A 144 21.12 -11.96 22.58
N ALA A 145 20.21 -12.21 21.62
CA ALA A 145 19.68 -11.15 20.77
C ALA A 145 18.69 -10.25 21.54
N HIS A 146 18.55 -9.01 21.08
CA HIS A 146 17.57 -8.06 21.62
C HIS A 146 16.13 -8.57 21.45
N ALA A 147 15.21 -8.20 22.35
CA ALA A 147 13.86 -8.77 22.38
C ALA A 147 13.04 -8.52 21.09
N THR A 148 13.33 -7.44 20.36
CA THR A 148 12.71 -7.11 19.06
C THR A 148 13.13 -8.05 17.94
N SER A 149 14.15 -8.86 18.16
CA SER A 149 14.61 -9.89 17.23
C SER A 149 13.62 -11.05 17.18
N GLY A 150 13.64 -11.79 16.08
CA GLY A 150 12.83 -12.99 15.85
C GLY A 150 12.06 -12.94 14.54
N SER A 151 11.18 -13.92 14.39
CA SER A 151 10.25 -14.01 13.26
C SER A 151 8.88 -13.49 13.71
N TRP A 152 8.29 -12.59 12.94
CA TRP A 152 7.08 -11.84 13.29
C TRP A 152 6.04 -11.92 12.18
N LEU A 153 4.81 -12.29 12.50
CA LEU A 153 3.67 -12.34 11.60
C LEU A 153 2.81 -11.10 11.80
N ASP A 154 2.36 -10.50 10.71
CA ASP A 154 1.36 -9.43 10.80
C ASP A 154 0.06 -9.97 11.41
N THR A 155 -0.64 -9.12 12.16
CA THR A 155 -2.00 -9.40 12.66
C THR A 155 -3.02 -8.50 11.97
N THR A 156 -4.29 -8.67 12.31
CA THR A 156 -5.39 -7.82 11.83
C THR A 156 -5.64 -6.60 12.72
N GLU A 157 -4.78 -6.34 13.71
CA GLU A 157 -4.92 -5.24 14.69
C GLU A 157 -4.24 -3.94 14.24
N ALA A 158 -4.14 -3.73 12.92
CA ALA A 158 -3.59 -2.49 12.39
C ALA A 158 -4.52 -1.29 12.68
N GLN A 159 -3.91 -0.12 12.81
CA GLN A 159 -4.59 1.17 12.90
C GLN A 159 -3.85 2.11 11.98
N VAL A 160 -4.54 2.69 11.00
CA VAL A 160 -3.94 3.58 10.00
C VAL A 160 -4.86 4.78 9.81
N ASN A 161 -4.29 5.97 9.66
CA ASN A 161 -5.07 7.16 9.34
C ASN A 161 -5.67 7.08 7.92
N ASP A 162 -6.69 7.89 7.67
CA ASP A 162 -7.42 7.87 6.40
C ASP A 162 -6.54 8.12 5.18
N ALA A 163 -5.44 8.86 5.33
CA ALA A 163 -4.47 9.08 4.27
C ALA A 163 -3.89 7.78 3.68
N GLY A 164 -3.76 6.72 4.50
CA GLY A 164 -3.30 5.40 4.07
C GLY A 164 -4.40 4.41 3.72
N LEU A 165 -5.68 4.78 3.85
CA LEU A 165 -6.82 3.88 3.66
C LEU A 165 -7.75 4.29 2.54
N LEU A 166 -7.69 5.54 2.07
CA LEU A 166 -8.57 6.05 1.03
C LEU A 166 -7.94 5.90 -0.37
N VAL A 167 -8.78 5.49 -1.32
CA VAL A 167 -8.47 5.49 -2.75
C VAL A 167 -9.67 6.03 -3.52
N THR A 168 -9.43 6.96 -4.43
CA THR A 168 -10.47 7.45 -5.34
C THR A 168 -10.23 6.87 -6.72
N MET A 169 -11.27 6.27 -7.29
CA MET A 169 -11.26 5.64 -8.60
C MET A 169 -12.29 6.31 -9.50
N LYS A 170 -11.94 6.52 -10.76
CA LYS A 170 -12.84 7.05 -11.79
C LYS A 170 -12.55 6.42 -13.14
N MET A 171 -13.56 5.83 -13.75
CA MET A 171 -13.50 5.30 -15.11
C MET A 171 -14.13 6.28 -16.10
N THR A 172 -13.48 6.49 -17.24
CA THR A 172 -14.05 7.22 -18.39
C THR A 172 -13.75 6.42 -19.65
N GLY A 173 -14.78 5.77 -20.19
CA GLY A 173 -14.60 4.74 -21.22
C GLY A 173 -13.73 3.60 -20.69
N LYS A 174 -12.57 3.37 -21.32
CA LYS A 174 -11.57 2.38 -20.88
C LYS A 174 -10.47 2.94 -19.98
N ALA A 175 -10.44 4.25 -19.72
CA ALA A 175 -9.41 4.87 -18.90
C ALA A 175 -9.83 4.88 -17.42
N MET A 176 -9.01 4.27 -16.56
CA MET A 176 -9.10 4.38 -15.10
C MET A 176 -8.18 5.49 -14.62
N THR A 177 -8.70 6.39 -13.79
CA THR A 177 -7.89 7.32 -12.99
C THR A 177 -7.97 6.88 -11.53
N LEU A 178 -6.82 6.74 -10.90
CA LEU A 178 -6.69 6.44 -9.47
C LEU A 178 -5.90 7.56 -8.79
N THR A 179 -6.38 8.00 -7.63
CA THR A 179 -5.67 8.98 -6.79
C THR A 179 -5.70 8.56 -5.33
N LEU A 180 -4.57 8.72 -4.64
CA LEU A 180 -4.43 8.52 -3.19
C LEU A 180 -4.22 9.87 -2.48
N PRO A 181 -4.62 10.01 -1.20
CA PRO A 181 -4.36 11.22 -0.41
C PRO A 181 -2.87 11.61 -0.30
N THR A 182 -1.97 10.62 -0.43
CA THR A 182 -0.51 10.80 -0.46
C THR A 182 0.01 11.47 -1.75
N GLY A 183 -0.88 11.82 -2.67
CA GLY A 183 -0.54 12.48 -3.94
C GLY A 183 -0.12 11.50 -5.03
N VAL A 184 -0.18 10.19 -4.75
CA VAL A 184 0.03 9.17 -5.77
C VAL A 184 -1.14 9.16 -6.73
N ALA A 185 -0.85 9.17 -8.02
CA ALA A 185 -1.88 9.19 -9.05
C ALA A 185 -1.43 8.55 -10.37
N TYR A 186 -2.39 7.99 -11.10
CA TYR A 186 -2.22 7.56 -12.49
C TYR A 186 -3.52 7.70 -13.30
N THR A 187 -3.38 7.74 -14.62
CA THR A 187 -4.47 7.42 -15.56
C THR A 187 -3.99 6.33 -16.52
N ALA A 188 -4.65 5.17 -16.52
CA ALA A 188 -4.25 4.00 -17.29
C ALA A 188 -5.44 3.46 -18.10
N THR A 189 -5.18 3.01 -19.33
CA THR A 189 -6.22 2.42 -20.18
C THR A 189 -6.26 0.90 -19.99
N VAL A 190 -7.45 0.34 -19.75
CA VAL A 190 -7.67 -1.10 -19.70
C VAL A 190 -7.27 -1.74 -21.02
N ASP A 191 -6.46 -2.80 -20.94
CA ASP A 191 -5.84 -3.46 -22.09
C ASP A 191 -4.88 -2.57 -22.91
N GLY A 192 -4.50 -1.40 -22.37
CA GLY A 192 -3.50 -0.52 -22.94
C GLY A 192 -2.07 -0.86 -22.54
N PRO A 193 -1.07 -0.12 -23.06
CA PRO A 193 0.30 -0.19 -22.59
C PRO A 193 0.42 0.29 -21.14
N PRO A 194 1.52 -0.05 -20.43
CA PRO A 194 1.78 0.50 -19.11
C PRO A 194 1.76 2.03 -19.10
N ALA A 195 1.08 2.62 -18.13
CA ALA A 195 0.94 4.07 -17.94
C ALA A 195 1.82 4.55 -16.78
N PRO A 196 2.33 5.79 -16.83
CA PRO A 196 3.16 6.33 -15.75
C PRO A 196 2.35 6.55 -14.47
N VAL A 197 3.03 6.36 -13.34
CA VAL A 197 2.55 6.69 -12.01
C VAL A 197 3.34 7.89 -11.50
N THR A 198 2.65 8.78 -10.80
CA THR A 198 3.22 9.98 -10.20
C THR A 198 3.06 9.93 -8.68
N GLY A 199 3.92 10.66 -7.95
CA GLY A 199 3.82 10.80 -6.49
C GLY A 199 4.41 9.64 -5.66
N ASP A 200 4.98 8.61 -6.29
CA ASP A 200 5.64 7.48 -5.61
C ASP A 200 7.06 7.23 -6.17
N PRO A 201 8.10 7.08 -5.32
CA PRO A 201 9.47 6.85 -5.78
C PRO A 201 9.77 5.40 -6.19
N GLY A 202 8.94 4.44 -5.82
CA GLY A 202 9.14 3.01 -6.08
C GLY A 202 8.04 2.34 -6.91
N TRP A 203 6.94 3.02 -7.21
CA TRP A 203 5.89 2.62 -8.14
C TRP A 203 5.92 3.54 -9.35
N THR A 204 6.43 3.03 -10.47
CA THR A 204 6.82 3.85 -11.64
C THR A 204 5.79 3.80 -12.76
N THR A 205 5.21 2.63 -13.02
CA THR A 205 4.18 2.45 -14.04
C THR A 205 3.16 1.41 -13.59
N VAL A 206 1.99 1.41 -14.22
CA VAL A 206 0.88 0.51 -13.95
C VAL A 206 0.27 -0.01 -15.24
N SER A 207 -0.24 -1.24 -15.25
CA SER A 207 -1.05 -1.76 -16.36
C SER A 207 -2.34 -2.39 -15.84
N LEU A 208 -3.41 -2.32 -16.65
CA LEU A 208 -4.74 -2.73 -16.25
C LEU A 208 -5.34 -3.76 -17.21
N LYS A 209 -6.01 -4.76 -16.63
CA LYS A 209 -6.83 -5.76 -17.33
C LYS A 209 -8.23 -5.82 -16.71
N ALA A 210 -9.25 -6.04 -17.52
CA ALA A 210 -10.62 -6.24 -17.04
C ALA A 210 -11.17 -7.56 -17.59
N PRO A 211 -10.87 -8.71 -16.96
CA PRO A 211 -11.22 -10.02 -17.52
C PRO A 211 -12.73 -10.28 -17.55
N LYS A 212 -13.51 -9.55 -16.75
CA LYS A 212 -14.98 -9.61 -16.70
C LYS A 212 -15.56 -8.34 -16.09
N PRO A 213 -16.87 -8.06 -16.29
CA PRO A 213 -17.53 -6.90 -15.68
C PRO A 213 -17.32 -6.85 -14.16
N GLY A 214 -17.02 -5.66 -13.64
CA GLY A 214 -16.81 -5.43 -12.20
C GLY A 214 -15.51 -6.02 -11.64
N THR A 215 -14.59 -6.52 -12.48
CA THR A 215 -13.27 -7.00 -12.05
C THR A 215 -12.16 -6.25 -12.77
N LEU A 216 -11.21 -5.71 -12.01
CA LEU A 216 -9.99 -5.07 -12.49
C LEU A 216 -8.79 -5.83 -11.94
N ILE A 217 -7.81 -6.12 -12.79
CA ILE A 217 -6.49 -6.60 -12.41
C ILE A 217 -5.51 -5.48 -12.72
N GLU A 218 -4.82 -5.03 -11.69
CA GLU A 218 -3.76 -4.03 -11.73
C GLU A 218 -2.42 -4.73 -11.56
N THR A 219 -1.44 -4.41 -12.41
CA THR A 219 -0.04 -4.83 -12.21
C THR A 219 0.80 -3.59 -12.09
N ASP A 220 1.53 -3.48 -10.99
CA ASP A 220 2.41 -2.37 -10.69
C ASP A 220 3.83 -2.73 -11.05
N TYR A 221 4.58 -1.73 -11.50
CA TYR A 221 5.95 -1.92 -11.95
C TYR A 221 6.89 -0.91 -11.31
N ARG A 222 8.12 -1.36 -11.13
CA ARG A 222 9.29 -0.54 -10.84
C ARG A 222 10.32 -0.76 -11.94
N ASP A 223 10.67 0.30 -12.65
CA ASP A 223 11.67 0.28 -13.72
C ASP A 223 11.38 -0.84 -14.75
N GLY A 224 10.10 -0.97 -15.13
CA GLY A 224 9.62 -1.98 -16.07
C GLY A 224 9.48 -3.41 -15.52
N LYS A 225 9.83 -3.66 -14.25
CA LYS A 225 9.70 -4.98 -13.60
C LYS A 225 8.46 -5.02 -12.71
N PRO A 226 7.62 -6.07 -12.79
CA PRO A 226 6.43 -6.15 -11.97
C PRO A 226 6.79 -6.33 -10.48
N ILE A 227 6.12 -5.57 -9.61
CA ILE A 227 6.36 -5.57 -8.16
C ILE A 227 5.12 -6.05 -7.37
N SER A 228 3.92 -5.83 -7.89
CA SER A 228 2.66 -6.31 -7.32
C SER A 228 1.63 -6.59 -8.40
N VAL A 229 0.70 -7.50 -8.08
CA VAL A 229 -0.54 -7.71 -8.85
C VAL A 229 -1.71 -7.61 -7.88
N SER A 230 -2.62 -6.68 -8.14
CA SER A 230 -3.83 -6.45 -7.36
C SER A 230 -5.06 -6.84 -8.17
N THR A 231 -6.03 -7.52 -7.55
CA THR A 231 -7.34 -7.83 -8.16
C THR A 231 -8.42 -7.15 -7.36
N TYR A 232 -9.21 -6.29 -8.00
CA TYR A 232 -10.36 -5.59 -7.44
C TYR A 232 -11.64 -6.16 -8.03
N THR A 233 -12.56 -6.62 -7.20
CA THR A 233 -13.88 -7.11 -7.62
C THR A 233 -14.99 -6.35 -6.90
N VAL A 234 -15.77 -5.57 -7.65
CA VAL A 234 -16.95 -4.88 -7.11
C VAL A 234 -18.02 -5.91 -6.79
N ALA A 235 -18.58 -5.86 -5.57
CA ALA A 235 -19.68 -6.71 -5.17
C ALA A 235 -21.00 -6.25 -5.80
N ALA A 236 -22.00 -7.14 -5.81
CA ALA A 236 -23.32 -6.85 -6.37
C ALA A 236 -24.04 -5.68 -5.68
N ASP A 237 -23.63 -5.32 -4.46
CA ASP A 237 -24.17 -4.17 -3.73
C ASP A 237 -23.73 -2.80 -4.30
N GLY A 238 -22.71 -2.77 -5.18
CA GLY A 238 -22.11 -1.55 -5.72
C GLY A 238 -21.42 -0.65 -4.67
N LYS A 239 -21.29 -1.12 -3.43
CA LYS A 239 -20.78 -0.39 -2.25
C LYS A 239 -19.55 -1.04 -1.63
N THR A 240 -19.20 -2.23 -2.11
CA THR A 240 -18.07 -3.00 -1.60
C THR A 240 -17.15 -3.43 -2.74
N ILE A 241 -15.83 -3.31 -2.55
CA ILE A 241 -14.81 -3.92 -3.43
C ILE A 241 -14.02 -4.94 -2.63
N ARG A 242 -13.92 -6.17 -3.13
CA ARG A 242 -12.94 -7.14 -2.62
C ARG A 242 -11.62 -6.93 -3.35
N ALA A 243 -10.55 -6.66 -2.61
CA ALA A 243 -9.20 -6.53 -3.11
C ALA A 243 -8.33 -7.71 -2.65
N GLY A 244 -7.64 -8.34 -3.57
CA GLY A 244 -6.54 -9.27 -3.28
C GLY A 244 -5.25 -8.71 -3.87
N SER A 245 -4.12 -8.90 -3.19
CA SER A 245 -2.82 -8.43 -3.63
C SER A 245 -1.78 -9.55 -3.53
N ASP A 246 -0.99 -9.69 -4.58
CA ASP A 246 0.21 -10.50 -4.64
C ASP A 246 1.43 -9.59 -4.68
N ASP A 247 2.18 -9.50 -3.57
CA ASP A 247 3.48 -8.83 -3.53
C ASP A 247 4.54 -9.79 -4.11
N ILE A 248 5.03 -9.46 -5.30
CA ILE A 248 6.01 -10.27 -6.03
C ILE A 248 7.38 -10.20 -5.35
N LEU A 249 7.75 -9.04 -4.81
CA LEU A 249 9.04 -8.80 -4.19
C LEU A 249 9.22 -9.64 -2.92
N ARG A 250 8.17 -9.72 -2.09
CA ARG A 250 8.19 -10.46 -0.82
C ARG A 250 7.62 -11.87 -0.95
N LYS A 251 6.97 -12.20 -2.06
CA LYS A 251 6.24 -13.46 -2.29
C LYS A 251 5.19 -13.67 -1.20
N THR A 252 4.40 -12.62 -0.95
CA THR A 252 3.34 -12.61 0.05
C THR A 252 2.02 -12.27 -0.60
N LYS A 253 0.94 -12.76 -0.01
CA LYS A 253 -0.43 -12.46 -0.44
C LYS A 253 -1.17 -11.78 0.70
N SER A 254 -2.05 -10.86 0.36
CA SER A 254 -3.00 -10.24 1.28
C SER A 254 -4.34 -10.03 0.61
N ALA A 255 -5.37 -9.81 1.41
CA ALA A 255 -6.67 -9.39 0.91
C ALA A 255 -7.34 -8.43 1.89
N ALA A 256 -8.24 -7.61 1.37
CA ALA A 256 -9.03 -6.68 2.14
C ALA A 256 -10.34 -6.38 1.40
N THR A 257 -11.28 -5.81 2.12
CA THR A 257 -12.48 -5.20 1.57
C THR A 257 -12.30 -3.68 1.59
N LEU A 258 -12.75 -3.00 0.54
CA LEU A 258 -12.92 -1.57 0.52
C LEU A 258 -14.41 -1.24 0.54
N VAL A 259 -14.78 -0.22 1.29
CA VAL A 259 -16.15 0.25 1.45
C VAL A 259 -16.28 1.65 0.86
N LYS A 260 -17.30 1.87 0.04
CA LYS A 260 -17.59 3.16 -0.57
C LYS A 260 -17.87 4.22 0.51
N GLN A 261 -17.30 5.41 0.33
CA GLN A 261 -17.47 6.56 1.23
C GLN A 261 -18.63 7.45 0.80
#